data_AF-A0A1Y5FI37-F1
#
_entry.id   AF-A0A1Y5FI37-F1
#
_cell.length_a   1.000
_cell.length_b   1.000
_cell.length_c   1.000
_cell.angle_alpha   90.00
_cell.angle_beta   90.00
_cell.angle_gamma   90.00
#
_symmetry.space_group_name_H-M   'P 1'
#
loop_
_entity.id
_entity.type
_entity.pdbx_description
1 polymer ?
#
loop_
_entity_poly.entity_id
_entity_poly.type
_entity_poly.pdbx_seq_one_letter_code
_entity_poly.pdbx_strand_id
1 'polypeptide(L)' 'MENFNDIADWKPKKLRTLRNNLNNRLASFKTSGEKAKDLQKGNKLSGLGETECQTLLKQVTTLLKNQK' A
#
# COMPACT_ATOMS: atom_id res chain seq x y z
N MET A 1 10.50 -6.90 -4.59
CA MET A 1 9.07 -6.57 -4.50
C MET A 1 8.51 -7.43 -3.37
N GLU A 2 7.90 -6.82 -2.36
CA GLU A 2 7.27 -7.63 -1.29
C GLU A 2 6.04 -8.30 -1.88
N ASN A 3 5.89 -9.60 -1.63
CA ASN A 3 4.73 -10.34 -2.11
C ASN A 3 3.59 -10.15 -1.11
N PHE A 4 2.44 -9.67 -1.57
CA PHE A 4 1.26 -9.40 -0.74
C PHE A 4 0.24 -10.55 -0.75
N ASN A 5 0.60 -11.73 -1.27
CA ASN A 5 -0.30 -12.88 -1.36
C ASN A 5 -0.80 -13.38 0.01
N ASP A 6 -0.02 -13.19 1.09
CA ASP A 6 -0.31 -13.63 2.46
C ASP A 6 -0.88 -12.52 3.36
N ILE A 7 -1.28 -11.39 2.77
CA ILE A 7 -1.71 -10.19 3.52
C ILE A 7 -2.91 -10.44 4.44
N ALA A 8 -3.73 -11.45 4.14
CA ALA A 8 -4.85 -11.86 4.98
C ALA A 8 -4.41 -12.34 6.38
N ASP A 9 -3.22 -12.94 6.48
CA ASP A 9 -2.66 -13.50 7.72
C ASP A 9 -1.90 -12.46 8.55
N TRP A 10 -1.78 -11.23 8.03
CA TRP A 10 -1.03 -10.19 8.71
C TRP A 10 -1.77 -9.67 9.94
N LYS A 11 -1.00 -9.44 11.01
CA LYS A 11 -1.51 -8.81 12.24
C LYS A 11 -2.09 -7.41 11.95
N PRO A 12 -3.15 -6.99 12.67
CA PRO A 12 -3.78 -5.68 12.48
C PRO A 12 -2.80 -4.50 12.48
N LYS A 13 -1.77 -4.54 13.32
CA LYS A 13 -0.72 -3.51 13.38
C LYS A 13 0.02 -3.36 12.04
N LYS A 14 0.40 -4.49 11.42
CA LYS A 14 1.12 -4.53 10.14
C LYS A 14 0.22 -4.02 9.00
N LEU A 15 -1.06 -4.39 9.02
CA LEU A 15 -2.07 -3.90 8.08
C LEU A 15 -2.29 -2.38 8.19
N ARG A 16 -2.37 -1.81 9.41
CA ARG A 16 -2.48 -0.36 9.60
C ARG A 16 -1.25 0.38 9.07
N THR A 17 -0.05 -0.14 9.31
CA THR A 17 1.18 0.42 8.74
C THR A 17 1.14 0.41 7.22
N LEU A 18 0.74 -0.71 6.60
CA LEU A 18 0.64 -0.81 5.15
C LEU A 18 -0.41 0.16 4.58
N ARG A 19 -1.60 0.24 5.19
CA ARG A 19 -2.64 1.22 4.81
C ARG A 19 -2.11 2.65 4.81
N ASN A 20 -1.36 3.04 5.85
CA ASN A 20 -0.80 4.38 5.97
C ASN A 20 0.26 4.64 4.88
N ASN A 21 1.13 3.66 4.60
CA ASN A 21 2.10 3.76 3.52
C ASN A 21 1.43 3.92 2.14
N LEU A 22 0.35 3.18 1.90
CA LEU A 22 -0.44 3.27 0.68
C LEU A 22 -1.09 4.65 0.51
N ASN A 23 -1.70 5.18 1.57
CA ASN A 23 -2.26 6.54 1.55
C ASN A 23 -1.18 7.59 1.25
N ASN A 24 -0.01 7.49 1.86
CA ASN A 24 1.11 8.40 1.59
C ASN A 24 1.59 8.28 0.14
N ARG A 25 1.66 7.06 -0.40
CA ARG A 25 2.08 6.83 -1.78
C ARG A 25 1.06 7.39 -2.78
N LEU A 26 -0.23 7.16 -2.55
CA LEU A 26 -1.31 7.73 -3.37
C LEU A 26 -1.35 9.26 -3.30
N ALA A 27 -1.07 9.86 -2.13
CA ALA A 27 -0.93 11.31 -2.02
C ALA A 27 0.24 11.84 -2.86
N SER A 28 1.35 11.10 -2.93
CA SER A 28 2.48 11.44 -3.80
C SER A 28 2.09 11.38 -5.28
N PHE A 29 1.34 10.36 -5.71
CA PHE A 29 0.83 10.29 -7.08
C PHE A 29 -0.15 11.43 -7.38
N LYS A 30 -1.06 11.74 -6.47
CA LYS A 30 -2.00 12.87 -6.64
C LYS A 30 -1.28 14.22 -6.77
N THR A 31 -0.20 14.42 -6.02
CA THR A 31 0.54 15.70 -6.01
C THR A 31 1.50 15.85 -7.19
N SER A 32 2.12 14.75 -7.62
CA SER A 32 3.22 14.79 -8.60
C SER A 32 2.92 14.08 -9.92
N GLY A 33 1.81 13.36 -10.02
CA GLY A 33 1.43 12.57 -11.19
C GLY A 33 2.56 11.65 -11.66
N GLU A 34 2.87 11.73 -12.95
CA GLU A 34 3.97 11.01 -13.60
C GLU A 34 5.36 11.39 -13.05
N LYS A 35 5.49 12.51 -12.32
CA LYS A 35 6.75 12.95 -11.67
C LYS A 35 6.89 12.43 -10.25
N ALA A 36 5.96 11.60 -9.75
CA ALA A 36 6.06 11.01 -8.43
C ALA A 36 7.35 10.19 -8.33
N LYS A 37 8.23 10.56 -7.39
CA LYS A 37 9.53 9.90 -7.22
C LYS A 37 9.37 8.42 -6.99
N ASP A 38 10.24 7.62 -7.57
CA ASP A 38 10.30 6.19 -7.26
C ASP A 38 10.68 5.98 -5.80
N LEU A 39 10.08 4.94 -5.22
CA LEU A 39 10.46 4.47 -3.90
C LEU A 39 11.73 3.63 -4.02
N GLN A 40 12.63 3.79 -3.04
CA GLN A 40 13.85 2.97 -2.95
C GLN A 40 13.51 1.48 -3.01
N LYS A 41 14.39 0.66 -3.61
CA LYS A 41 14.18 -0.78 -3.85
C LYS A 41 13.82 -1.61 -2.61
N GLY A 42 14.15 -1.13 -1.40
CA GLY A 42 13.80 -1.76 -0.13
C GLY A 42 12.41 -1.39 0.42
N ASN A 43 11.73 -0.40 -0.19
CA ASN A 43 10.36 -0.07 0.19
C ASN A 43 9.40 -1.13 -0.33
N LYS A 44 8.45 -1.53 0.51
CA LYS A 44 7.43 -2.55 0.21
C LYS A 44 6.60 -2.22 -1.02
N LEU A 45 6.38 -0.93 -1.27
CA LEU A 45 5.58 -0.42 -2.39
C LEU A 45 6.44 -0.04 -3.61
N SER A 46 7.75 -0.30 -3.58
CA SER A 46 8.64 -0.03 -4.72
C SER A 46 8.21 -0.83 -5.94
N GLY A 47 8.09 -0.14 -7.07
CA GLY A 47 7.60 -0.71 -8.33
C GLY A 47 6.07 -0.77 -8.47
N LEU A 48 5.30 -0.41 -7.43
CA LEU A 48 3.84 -0.33 -7.56
C LEU A 48 3.40 1.01 -8.16
N GLY A 49 2.58 0.93 -9.20
CA GLY A 49 1.86 2.04 -9.79
C GLY A 49 0.68 2.51 -8.93
N GLU A 50 0.03 3.60 -9.37
CA GLU A 50 -1.10 4.19 -8.65
C GLU A 50 -2.28 3.21 -8.55
N THR A 51 -2.67 2.58 -9.66
CA THR A 51 -3.78 1.60 -9.71
C THR A 51 -3.54 0.40 -8.79
N GLU A 52 -2.30 -0.10 -8.73
CA GLU A 52 -1.93 -1.21 -7.85
C GLU A 52 -2.01 -0.78 -6.38
N CYS A 53 -1.52 0.42 -6.05
CA CYS A 53 -1.64 0.99 -4.71
C CYS A 53 -3.12 1.16 -4.29
N GLN A 54 -3.99 1.61 -5.19
CA GLN A 54 -5.42 1.74 -4.90
C GLN A 54 -6.08 0.38 -4.66
N THR A 55 -5.74 -0.63 -5.46
CA THR A 55 -6.26 -2.00 -5.33
C THR A 55 -5.84 -2.61 -4.00
N LEU A 56 -4.56 -2.51 -3.64
CA LEU A 56 -4.04 -3.01 -2.38
C LEU A 56 -4.65 -2.28 -1.17
N LEU A 57 -4.89 -0.97 -1.28
CA LEU A 57 -5.54 -0.19 -0.22
C LEU A 57 -6.96 -0.67 0.06
N LYS A 58 -7.74 -0.98 -0.98
CA LYS A 58 -9.08 -1.55 -0.83
C LYS A 58 -9.02 -2.87 -0.07
N GLN A 59 -8.12 -3.77 -0.47
CA GLN A 59 -7.95 -5.08 0.18
C GLN A 59 -7.55 -4.93 1.66
N VAL A 60 -6.54 -4.12 1.97
CA VAL A 60 -6.11 -3.85 3.35
C VAL A 60 -7.24 -3.28 4.20
N THR A 61 -8.03 -2.38 3.63
CA THR A 61 -9.15 -1.74 4.34
C THR A 61 -10.26 -2.73 4.66
N THR A 62 -10.58 -3.64 3.73
CA THR A 62 -11.52 -4.74 3.96
C THR A 62 -11.04 -5.68 5.05
N LEU A 63 -9.77 -6.10 5.00
CA LEU A 63 -9.18 -6.96 6.05
C LEU A 63 -9.24 -6.31 7.43
N LEU A 64 -8.90 -5.02 7.54
CA LEU A 64 -8.98 -4.28 8.80
C LEU A 64 -10.41 -4.12 9.34
N LYS A 65 -11.42 -4.09 8.47
CA LYS A 65 -12.83 -4.05 8.88
C LYS A 65 -13.30 -5.41 9.41
N ASN A 66 -12.85 -6.50 8.79
CA ASN A 66 -13.24 -7.86 9.17
C ASN A 66 -12.54 -8.36 10.44
N GLN A 67 -11.46 -7.70 10.87
CA GLN A 67 -10.74 -8.00 12.12
C GLN A 67 -11.22 -7.15 13.32
N LYS A 68 -12.34 -6.44 13.19
CA LYS A 68 -12.93 -5.64 14.28
C LYS A 68 -13.85 -6.46 15.18
#